data_AF-A0A352KJL9-F1
#
_entry.id   AF-A0A352KJL9-F1
#
_cell.length_a   1.000
_cell.length_b   1.000
_cell.length_c   1.000
_cell.angle_alpha   90.00
_cell.angle_beta   90.00
_cell.angle_gamma   90.00
#
_symmetry.space_group_name_H-M   'P 1'
#
loop_
_entity.id
_entity.type
_entity.pdbx_description
1 polymer ?
#
loop_
_entity_poly.entity_id
_entity_poly.type
_entity_poly.pdbx_seq_one_letter_code
_entity_poly.pdbx_strand_id
1 'polypeptide(L)'
;MKQPLNIFRVITFAASSVLITGCGGGSSSNDSSDHHADIHLESAGRLALYDQDSSSLKIMDLDSETIISDYALGGESPRLYAS
;
A
#
# COMPACT_ATOMS: atom_id res chain seq x y z
N MET A 1 23.89 38.05 -21.61
CA MET A 1 24.25 36.96 -22.54
C MET A 1 23.87 35.66 -21.83
N LYS A 2 22.67 35.10 -21.98
CA LYS A 2 22.10 34.26 -23.06
C LYS A 2 22.85 32.95 -23.37
N GLN A 3 22.44 31.88 -22.64
CA GLN A 3 22.13 30.48 -23.06
C GLN A 3 23.30 29.57 -23.53
N PRO A 4 23.17 28.23 -23.62
CA PRO A 4 22.30 27.29 -22.88
C PRO A 4 22.94 25.92 -22.50
N LEU A 5 22.26 25.21 -21.58
CA LEU A 5 21.81 23.81 -21.64
C LEU A 5 22.70 22.71 -22.28
N ASN A 6 23.12 21.73 -21.47
CA ASN A 6 22.97 20.27 -21.74
C ASN A 6 23.29 19.48 -20.46
N ILE A 7 22.32 18.78 -19.86
CA ILE A 7 22.00 17.36 -20.13
C ILE A 7 23.23 16.49 -19.97
N PHE A 8 23.39 15.87 -18.80
CA PHE A 8 23.54 14.42 -18.72
C PHE A 8 23.09 13.95 -17.33
N ARG A 9 22.23 12.95 -17.38
CA ARG A 9 21.43 12.40 -16.30
C ARG A 9 22.34 11.69 -15.29
N VAL A 10 22.25 12.05 -14.02
CA VAL A 10 22.65 11.14 -12.94
C VAL A 10 21.41 10.93 -12.07
N ILE A 11 20.63 9.93 -12.48
CA ILE A 11 19.52 9.38 -11.70
C ILE A 11 20.17 8.57 -10.58
N THR A 12 20.52 9.22 -9.47
CA THR A 12 20.81 8.52 -8.22
C THR A 12 19.51 8.35 -7.48
N PHE A 13 18.81 7.26 -7.79
CA PHE A 13 17.63 6.80 -7.06
C PHE A 13 18.12 6.18 -5.74
N ALA A 14 18.38 7.02 -4.74
CA ALA A 14 18.66 6.56 -3.39
C ALA A 14 17.36 5.98 -2.81
N ALA A 15 17.21 4.66 -2.97
CA ALA A 15 16.15 3.90 -2.36
C ALA A 15 16.38 3.86 -0.83
N SER A 16 15.86 4.87 -0.12
CA SER A 16 15.58 4.75 1.30
C SER A 16 14.37 3.85 1.47
N SER A 17 14.62 2.55 1.57
CA SER A 17 13.61 1.57 1.96
C SER A 17 13.20 1.85 3.39
N VAL A 18 12.11 2.60 3.57
CA VAL A 18 11.36 2.66 4.83
C VAL A 18 10.85 1.25 5.07
N LEU A 19 11.45 0.57 6.05
CA LEU A 19 10.95 -0.71 6.54
C LEU A 19 9.60 -0.44 7.21
N ILE A 20 8.51 -0.69 6.47
CA ILE A 20 7.20 -0.93 7.04
C ILE A 20 7.34 -2.22 7.87
N THR A 21 7.51 -2.06 9.18
CA THR A 21 7.35 -3.15 10.14
C THR A 21 5.87 -3.49 10.20
N GLY A 22 5.42 -4.35 9.29
CA GLY A 22 4.17 -5.07 9.43
C GLY A 22 4.24 -5.92 10.71
N CYS A 23 3.27 -5.69 11.59
CA CYS A 23 3.07 -6.35 12.87
C CYS A 23 3.03 -7.88 12.71
N GLY A 24 3.98 -8.59 13.31
CA GLY A 24 4.05 -10.06 13.32
C GLY A 24 5.14 -10.52 14.29
N GLY A 25 4.87 -10.44 15.59
CA GLY A 25 5.82 -10.82 16.64
C GLY A 25 6.11 -12.32 16.62
N GLY A 26 7.31 -12.69 16.18
CA GLY A 26 7.85 -14.04 16.34
C GLY A 26 8.60 -14.19 17.66
N SER A 27 8.30 -15.25 18.42
CA SER A 27 9.21 -15.79 19.44
C SER A 27 9.64 -17.18 18.99
N SER A 28 10.92 -17.29 18.63
CA SER A 28 11.59 -18.52 18.23
C SER A 28 11.89 -19.37 19.46
N SER A 29 11.39 -20.60 19.49
CA SER A 29 11.89 -21.68 20.34
C SER A 29 12.35 -22.80 19.44
N ASN A 30 13.66 -23.04 19.51
CA ASN A 30 14.44 -23.98 18.73
C ASN A 30 14.07 -25.44 19.09
N ASP A 31 13.31 -26.11 18.22
CA ASP A 31 13.25 -27.58 18.18
C ASP A 31 13.19 -28.07 16.72
N SER A 32 13.67 -29.28 16.58
CA SER A 32 14.28 -29.96 15.46
C SER A 32 13.25 -30.53 14.49
N SER A 33 13.67 -30.69 13.25
CA SER A 33 13.08 -31.53 12.18
C SER A 33 11.74 -31.10 11.57
N ASP A 34 11.74 -31.15 10.23
CA ASP A 34 10.63 -31.10 9.29
C ASP A 34 10.04 -29.74 8.91
N HIS A 35 10.39 -29.36 7.67
CA HIS A 35 9.57 -28.63 6.71
C HIS A 35 8.95 -27.32 7.21
N HIS A 36 9.64 -26.21 6.95
CA HIS A 36 8.96 -24.94 6.71
C HIS A 36 8.09 -25.13 5.45
N ALA A 37 6.89 -25.66 5.64
CA ALA A 37 5.84 -25.61 4.63
C ALA A 37 5.70 -24.14 4.27
N ASP A 38 5.88 -23.81 2.99
CA ASP A 38 5.77 -22.46 2.47
C ASP A 38 4.43 -21.88 2.94
N ILE A 39 4.46 -20.99 3.93
CA ILE A 39 3.25 -20.36 4.45
C ILE A 39 2.87 -19.29 3.44
N HIS A 40 2.09 -19.68 2.43
CA HIS A 40 1.45 -18.76 1.51
C HIS A 40 0.32 -18.04 2.24
N LEU A 41 0.54 -16.76 2.52
CA LEU A 41 -0.47 -15.87 3.08
C LEU A 41 -1.17 -15.16 1.91
N GLU A 42 -2.23 -15.76 1.40
CA GLU A 42 -3.17 -15.07 0.52
C GLU A 42 -4.01 -14.08 1.33
N SER A 43 -3.49 -12.86 1.54
CA SER A 43 -4.34 -11.73 1.87
C SER A 43 -4.90 -11.17 0.57
N ALA A 44 -6.22 -11.20 0.38
CA ALA A 44 -6.85 -10.40 -0.67
C ALA A 44 -6.56 -8.92 -0.37
N GLY A 45 -5.56 -8.35 -1.04
CA GLY A 45 -5.13 -6.98 -0.81
C GLY A 45 -6.30 -6.05 -1.11
N ARG A 46 -6.75 -5.27 -0.13
CA ARG A 46 -7.82 -4.29 -0.36
C ARG A 46 -7.34 -2.89 -0.09
N LEU A 47 -7.68 -1.98 -0.99
CA LEU A 47 -7.39 -0.55 -0.87
C LEU A 47 -8.70 0.22 -0.75
N ALA A 48 -8.84 0.99 0.34
CA ALA A 48 -9.92 1.95 0.49
C ALA A 48 -9.50 3.31 -0.07
N LEU A 49 -10.31 3.84 -0.97
CA LEU A 49 -10.08 5.12 -1.66
C LEU A 49 -11.23 6.07 -1.32
N TYR A 50 -10.90 7.29 -0.89
CA TYR A 50 -11.88 8.35 -0.79
C TYR A 50 -11.90 9.16 -2.09
N ASP A 51 -13.01 9.08 -2.81
CA ASP A 51 -13.29 9.86 -4.02
C ASP A 51 -13.96 11.17 -3.62
N GLN A 52 -13.23 12.27 -3.79
CA GLN A 52 -13.69 13.61 -3.41
C GLN A 52 -14.76 14.15 -4.35
N ASP A 53 -14.74 13.75 -5.63
CA ASP A 53 -15.67 14.24 -6.64
C ASP A 53 -17.06 13.61 -6.45
N SER A 54 -17.10 12.31 -6.15
CA SER A 54 -18.35 11.60 -5.85
C SER A 54 -18.75 11.62 -4.37
N SER A 55 -17.90 12.18 -3.49
CA SER A 55 -18.03 12.07 -2.03
C SER A 55 -18.34 10.63 -1.61
N SER A 56 -17.52 9.68 -2.05
CA SER A 56 -17.77 8.26 -1.81
C SER A 56 -16.51 7.49 -1.39
N LEU A 57 -16.71 6.40 -0.66
CA LEU A 57 -15.66 5.46 -0.27
C LEU A 57 -15.71 4.26 -1.21
N LYS A 58 -14.64 4.05 -1.97
CA LYS A 58 -14.50 2.93 -2.90
C LYS A 58 -13.55 1.89 -2.32
N ILE A 59 -13.89 0.62 -2.45
CA ILE A 59 -13.01 -0.50 -2.08
C ILE A 59 -12.53 -1.15 -3.36
N MET A 60 -11.22 -1.11 -3.58
CA MET A 60 -10.53 -1.75 -4.69
C MET A 60 -9.91 -3.06 -4.21
N ASP A 61 -10.12 -4.12 -4.98
CA ASP A 61 -9.36 -5.36 -4.89
C ASP A 61 -8.05 -5.17 -5.66
N LEU A 62 -6.92 -5.31 -4.97
CA LEU A 62 -5.59 -5.04 -5.54
C LEU A 62 -5.10 -6.15 -6.46
N ASP A 63 -5.63 -7.36 -6.31
CA ASP A 63 -5.23 -8.50 -7.14
C ASP A 63 -5.88 -8.42 -8.52
N SER A 64 -7.13 -7.96 -8.58
CA SER A 64 -7.90 -7.80 -9.83
C SER A 64 -7.93 -6.37 -10.38
N GLU A 65 -7.46 -5.39 -9.60
CA GLU A 65 -7.55 -3.95 -9.91
C GLU A 65 -9.00 -3.45 -10.14
N THR A 66 -9.98 -4.12 -9.53
CA THR A 66 -11.41 -3.78 -9.70
C THR A 66 -12.02 -3.14 -8.46
N ILE A 67 -12.98 -2.22 -8.68
CA ILE A 67 -13.81 -1.71 -7.58
C ILE A 67 -14.88 -2.74 -7.23
N ILE A 68 -14.84 -3.24 -6.01
CA ILE A 68 -15.76 -4.27 -5.52
C ILE A 68 -16.87 -3.70 -4.62
N SER A 69 -16.73 -2.46 -4.16
CA SER A 69 -17.75 -1.75 -3.38
C SER A 69 -17.60 -0.23 -3.51
N ASP A 70 -18.73 0.48 -3.46
CA ASP A 70 -18.80 1.95 -3.47
C ASP A 70 -19.88 2.40 -2.48
N TYR A 71 -19.52 3.30 -1.57
CA TYR A 71 -20.38 3.81 -0.51
C TYR A 71 -20.45 5.33 -0.58
N ALA A 72 -21.62 5.89 -0.90
CA ALA A 72 -21.83 7.33 -0.82
C ALA A 72 -21.69 7.81 0.63
N LEU A 73 -20.84 8.80 0.86
CA LEU A 73 -20.63 9.43 2.15
C LEU A 73 -21.52 10.68 2.25
N GLY A 74 -22.46 10.65 3.19
CA GLY A 74 -23.29 11.80 3.54
C GLY A 74 -22.61 12.75 4.53
N GLY A 75 -23.24 13.90 4.76
CA GLY A 75 -22.76 14.94 5.67
C GLY A 75 -21.91 16.01 4.99
N GLU A 76 -21.65 17.12 5.70
CA GLU A 76 -20.97 18.30 5.14
C GLU A 76 -19.48 18.06 4.88
N SER A 77 -18.83 17.17 5.63
CA SER A 77 -17.38 16.89 5.51
C SER A 77 -17.05 15.47 5.97
N PRO A 78 -16.99 14.49 5.05
CA PRO A 78 -16.58 13.13 5.37
C PRO A 78 -15.17 13.08 5.98
N ARG A 79 -14.95 12.19 6.95
CA ARG A 79 -13.64 12.02 7.61
C ARG A 79 -13.24 10.55 7.63
N LEU A 80 -11.98 10.27 7.28
CA LEU A 80 -11.35 8.97 7.46
C LEU A 80 -10.59 8.96 8.79
N TYR A 81 -10.81 7.92 9.58
CA TYR A 81 -10.07 7.66 10.82
C TYR A 81 -9.24 6.40 10.63
N ALA A 82 -7.93 6.50 10.85
CA ALA A 82 -6.99 5.38 10.87
C ALA A 82 -6.38 5.27 12.27
N SER A 83 -6.12 4.04 12.73
CA SER A 83 -5.57 3.72 14.06
C SER A 83 -4.06 3.87 14.14
#